data_AF-A0A9Q9E3Z9-F1
#
_entry.id   AF-A0A9Q9E3Z9-F1
#
_cell.length_a   1.000
_cell.length_b   1.000
_cell.length_c   1.000
_cell.angle_alpha   90.00
_cell.angle_beta   90.00
_cell.angle_gamma   90.00
#
_symmetry.space_group_name_H-M   'P 1'
#
loop_
_entity.id
_entity.type
_entity.pdbx_description
1 polymer ?
#
loop_
_entity_poly.entity_id
_entity_poly.type
_entity_poly.pdbx_seq_one_letter_code
_entity_poly.pdbx_strand_id
1 'polypeptide(L)' 'MATQLQDAGDQLPAFDPTGWLHNLVQIGGGYALASGRKLWLVVEHCPADELTTVMSQIVGHPDRAEAVRVTIERRQNREG' A
#
# COMPACT_ATOMS: atom_id res chain seq x y z
N MET A 1 3.36 -32.83 -32.35
CA MET A 1 2.34 -32.55 -31.34
C MET A 1 3.05 -32.16 -30.06
N ALA A 2 3.00 -30.88 -29.68
CA ALA A 2 3.44 -30.42 -28.37
C ALA A 2 2.40 -29.41 -27.91
N THR A 3 1.48 -29.87 -27.05
CA THR A 3 0.47 -29.02 -26.44
C THR A 3 1.18 -28.18 -25.40
N GLN A 4 1.41 -26.90 -25.71
CA GLN A 4 1.92 -25.92 -24.76
C GLN A 4 0.82 -25.65 -23.73
N LEU A 5 0.96 -26.22 -22.54
CA LEU A 5 0.16 -25.88 -21.37
C LEU A 5 0.48 -24.41 -21.05
N GLN A 6 -0.46 -23.54 -21.40
CA GLN A 6 -0.44 -22.15 -20.96
C GLN A 6 -0.66 -22.17 -19.45
N ASP A 7 0.42 -21.92 -18.73
CA ASP A 7 0.40 -21.51 -17.33
C ASP A 7 -0.42 -20.23 -17.25
N ALA A 8 -1.73 -20.37 -17.02
CA ALA A 8 -2.56 -19.30 -16.52
C ALA A 8 -2.13 -19.07 -15.08
N GLY A 9 -0.92 -18.52 -14.92
CA GLY A 9 -0.46 -17.98 -13.67
C GLY A 9 -1.47 -16.92 -13.29
N ASP A 10 -2.27 -17.25 -12.28
CA ASP A 10 -3.23 -16.38 -11.63
C ASP A 10 -2.44 -15.15 -11.17
N GLN A 11 -2.40 -14.14 -12.03
CA GLN A 11 -1.57 -12.96 -11.87
C GLN A 11 -2.29 -12.13 -10.81
N LEU A 12 -2.09 -12.49 -9.54
CA LEU A 12 -2.57 -11.74 -8.40
C LEU A 12 -2.28 -10.27 -8.68
N PRO A 13 -3.29 -9.38 -8.61
CA PRO A 13 -3.09 -8.00 -9.00
C PRO A 13 -1.94 -7.42 -8.18
N ALA A 14 -1.00 -6.77 -8.88
CA ALA A 14 0.14 -6.13 -8.25
C ALA A 14 -0.36 -5.16 -7.17
N PHE A 15 0.35 -5.10 -6.04
CA PHE A 15 -0.01 -4.19 -4.95
C PHE A 15 -0.01 -2.74 -5.44
N ASP A 16 -1.13 -2.04 -5.27
CA ASP A 16 -1.27 -0.63 -5.62
C ASP A 16 -1.07 0.26 -4.38
N PRO A 17 0.11 0.89 -4.22
CA PRO A 17 0.38 1.78 -3.09
C PRO A 17 -0.46 3.06 -3.13
N THR A 18 -0.90 3.51 -4.31
CA THR A 18 -1.73 4.71 -4.44
C THR A 18 -3.15 4.45 -3.97
N GLY A 19 -3.76 3.36 -4.44
CA GLY A 19 -5.06 2.89 -3.97
C GLY A 19 -5.04 2.53 -2.48
N TRP A 20 -3.95 1.93 -1.99
CA TRP A 20 -3.79 1.64 -0.56
C TRP A 20 -3.82 2.91 0.30
N LEU A 21 -3.05 3.95 -0.08
CA LEU A 21 -3.06 5.23 0.62
C LEU A 21 -4.43 5.91 0.58
N HIS A 22 -5.10 5.85 -0.57
CA HIS A 22 -6.46 6.37 -0.70
C HIS A 22 -7.42 5.66 0.27
N ASN A 23 -7.38 4.32 0.32
CA ASN A 23 -8.25 3.53 1.19
C ASN A 23 -7.99 3.82 2.67
N LEU A 24 -6.72 3.97 3.08
CA LEU A 24 -6.38 4.36 4.45
C LEU A 24 -7.03 5.72 4.81
N VAL A 25 -6.98 6.70 3.92
CA VAL A 25 -7.59 8.02 4.14
C VAL A 25 -9.12 7.93 4.17
N GLN A 26 -9.73 7.13 3.30
CA GLN A 26 -11.19 6.96 3.26
C GLN A 26 -11.74 6.43 4.58
N ILE A 27 -11.01 5.55 5.27
CA ILE A 27 -11.43 4.99 6.56
C ILE A 27 -11.08 5.91 7.75
N GLY A 28 -10.66 7.15 7.50
CA GLY A 28 -10.31 8.12 8.56
C GLY A 28 -8.87 8.03 9.06
N GLY A 29 -8.02 7.29 8.34
CA GLY A 29 -6.58 7.23 8.61
C GLY A 29 -5.82 8.38 7.94
N GLY A 30 -4.54 8.46 8.23
CA GLY A 30 -3.63 9.43 7.63
C GLY A 30 -2.22 8.85 7.50
N TYR A 31 -1.35 9.60 6.82
CA TYR A 31 0.03 9.19 6.65
C TYR A 31 0.97 10.39 6.58
N ALA A 32 2.22 10.16 6.99
CA ALA A 32 3.30 11.12 6.86
C ALA A 32 4.63 10.41 6.61
N LEU A 33 5.56 11.11 5.96
CA LEU A 33 6.97 10.76 6.00
C LEU A 33 7.62 11.55 7.12
N ALA A 34 8.15 10.83 8.11
CA ALA A 34 8.95 11.41 9.18
C ALA A 34 10.44 11.38 8.81
N SER A 35 11.24 12.10 9.60
CA SER A 35 12.69 12.15 9.43
C SER A 35 13.31 10.75 9.37
N GLY A 36 14.35 10.60 8.55
CA GLY A 36 15.02 9.32 8.36
C GLY A 36 14.22 8.32 7.52
N ARG A 37 13.40 8.80 6.57
CA ARG A 37 12.60 7.97 5.64
C ARG A 37 11.62 7.03 6.35
N LYS A 38 11.15 7.41 7.53
CA LYS A 38 10.18 6.58 8.28
C LYS A 38 8.77 6.85 7.75
N LEU A 39 8.04 5.78 7.45
CA LEU A 39 6.62 5.84 7.14
C LEU A 39 5.82 5.85 8.45
N TRP A 40 5.01 6.89 8.66
CA TRP A 40 4.05 6.96 9.75
C TRP A 40 2.64 6.77 9.21
N LEU A 41 1.89 5.88 9.84
CA LEU A 41 0.47 5.64 9.59
C LEU A 41 -0.27 6.12 10.84
N VAL A 42 -1.22 7.03 10.64
CA VAL A 42 -1.97 7.68 11.71
C VAL A 42 -3.38 7.14 11.68
N VAL A 43 -3.88 6.72 12.85
CA VAL A 43 -5.20 6.10 13.03
C VAL A 43 -5.83 6.75 14.25
N GLU A 44 -7.00 7.36 14.10
CA GLU A 44 -7.72 8.02 15.19
C GLU A 44 -9.16 7.50 15.32
N HIS A 45 -9.90 7.45 14.21
CA HIS A 45 -11.31 7.04 14.18
C HIS A 45 -11.61 5.99 13.08
N CYS A 46 -10.69 5.05 12.86
CA CYS A 46 -10.88 4.02 11.84
C CYS A 46 -11.74 2.85 12.37
N PRO A 47 -12.76 2.39 11.63
CA PRO A 47 -13.45 1.14 11.94
C PRO A 47 -12.47 -0.03 11.98
N ALA A 48 -12.49 -0.83 13.05
CA ALA A 48 -11.47 -1.85 13.31
C ALA A 48 -11.37 -2.89 12.18
N ASP A 49 -12.50 -3.38 11.69
CA ASP A 49 -12.54 -4.41 10.63
C ASP A 49 -11.99 -3.89 9.29
N GLU A 50 -12.27 -2.62 8.97
CA GLU A 50 -11.77 -1.96 7.77
C GLU A 50 -10.27 -1.68 7.89
N LEU A 51 -9.83 -1.21 9.07
CA LEU A 51 -8.42 -0.99 9.36
C LEU A 51 -7.63 -2.30 9.26
N THR A 52 -8.12 -3.40 9.85
CA THR A 52 -7.49 -4.72 9.73
C THR A 52 -7.37 -5.13 8.27
N THR A 53 -8.41 -4.93 7.48
CA THR A 53 -8.41 -5.25 6.04
C THR A 53 -7.34 -4.45 5.29
N VAL A 54 -7.27 -3.13 5.52
CA VAL A 54 -6.27 -2.25 4.89
C VAL A 54 -4.85 -2.64 5.32
N MET A 55 -4.63 -2.83 6.62
CA MET A 55 -3.31 -3.12 7.18
C MET A 55 -2.78 -4.51 6.78
N SER A 56 -3.67 -5.50 6.62
CA SER A 56 -3.30 -6.86 6.21
C SER A 56 -2.50 -6.91 4.89
N GLN A 57 -2.71 -5.92 4.01
CA GLN A 57 -2.02 -5.88 2.72
C GLN A 57 -0.54 -5.52 2.83
N ILE A 58 -0.12 -4.86 3.93
CA ILE A 58 1.27 -4.42 4.15
C ILE A 58 1.96 -5.13 5.32
N VAL A 59 1.19 -5.67 6.28
CA VAL A 59 1.74 -6.44 7.40
C VAL A 59 2.39 -7.71 6.86
N GLY A 60 3.66 -7.94 7.21
CA GLY A 60 4.46 -9.05 6.69
C GLY A 60 5.04 -8.83 5.29
N HIS A 61 4.78 -7.67 4.67
CA HIS A 61 5.22 -7.34 3.30
C HIS A 61 6.07 -6.05 3.29
N PRO A 62 7.37 -6.13 3.65
CA PRO A 62 8.22 -4.94 3.76
C PRO A 62 8.43 -4.23 2.42
N ASP A 63 8.37 -4.95 1.30
CA ASP A 63 8.41 -4.41 -0.06
C ASP A 63 7.22 -3.49 -0.34
N ARG A 64 6.03 -3.85 0.13
CA ARG A 64 4.81 -3.05 -0.02
C ARG A 64 4.84 -1.81 0.86
N ALA A 65 5.34 -1.92 2.09
CA ALA A 65 5.55 -0.76 2.96
C ALA A 65 6.55 0.24 2.33
N GLU A 66 7.64 -0.25 1.72
CA GLU A 66 8.58 0.62 0.99
C GLU A 66 7.95 1.23 -0.26
N ALA A 67 7.14 0.48 -1.01
CA ALA A 67 6.41 1.01 -2.16
C ALA A 67 5.45 2.16 -1.77
N VAL A 68 4.77 2.04 -0.62
CA VAL A 68 3.96 3.13 -0.05
C VAL A 68 4.84 4.34 0.26
N ARG A 69 5.96 4.14 0.95
CA ARG A 69 6.90 5.22 1.30
C ARG A 69 7.41 5.98 0.07
N VAL A 70 7.88 5.26 -0.94
CA VAL A 70 8.37 5.82 -2.21
C VAL A 70 7.25 6.58 -2.93
N THR A 71 6.02 6.08 -2.88
CA THR A 71 4.86 6.75 -3.49
C THR A 71 4.60 8.11 -2.86
N ILE A 72 4.66 8.20 -1.52
CA ILE A 72 4.49 9.48 -0.82
C ILE A 72 5.64 10.45 -1.16
N GLU A 73 6.89 9.96 -1.17
CA GLU A 73 8.08 10.75 -1.49
C GLU A 73 8.00 11.35 -2.90
N ARG A 74 7.57 10.55 -3.89
CA ARG A 74 7.36 11.03 -5.26
C ARG A 74 6.28 12.11 -5.37
N ARG A 75 5.20 12.00 -4.59
CA ARG A 75 4.13 13.01 -4.57
C ARG A 75 4.64 14.33 -4.01
N GLN A 76 5.30 14.29 -2.86
CA GLN A 76 5.86 15.46 -2.20
C GLN A 76 6.91 16.19 -3.06
N ASN A 77 7.78 15.45 -3.75
CA ASN A 77 8.80 16.02 -4.63
C ASN A 77 8.25 16.61 -5.94
N ARG A 78 6.99 16.32 -6.30
CA ARG A 78 6.34 16.86 -7.50
C ARG A 78 5.56 18.14 -7.23
N GLU A 79 5.23 18.38 -5.96
CA GLU A 79 4.48 19.54 -5.48
C GLU A 79 5.39 20.70 -5.03
N GLY A 80 6.71 20.54 -5.17
CA GLY A 80 7.73 21.59 -4.97
C GLY A 80 8.40 22.00 -6.27
#